data_AF-A0A5Q3LC77-F1
#
_entry.id   AF-A0A5Q3LC77-F1
#
_cell.length_a   1.000
_cell.length_b   1.000
_cell.length_c   1.000
_cell.angle_alpha   90.00
_cell.angle_beta   90.00
_cell.angle_gamma   90.00
#
_symmetry.space_group_name_H-M   'P 1'
#
loop_
_entity.id
_entity.type
_entity.pdbx_description
1 polymer ?
#
loop_
_entity_poly.entity_id
_entity_poly.type
_entity_poly.pdbx_seq_one_letter_code
_entity_poly.pdbx_strand_id
1 'polypeptide(L)'
;MRTQLLLLLGLFLLLGSFSWNDVEAQRRFRPPARPLTEEELMAKKAQWQAIPAEITFPDPASFQTQGDSDQMASRTVDWSKWLPADVIQQEVGNLADGSQEAVKNEGFFSSRGFRTTLTNATTLAVLYHAAAKQNASVPWKEQALGLRDQAAEASLYSYNQDTEAFEMASKVFQHAMQIKEGAVPAEVPEGNSEAIMADDIADFSGVMRRMEIAQRMKLSRWTANEQEFNSQKDQIRHEAYLLAALAQVMLDKSYPLGEEEDYIGWTQTMRDNALRAAQAAENSDYETARTSIVDINLQCDSCHGTYR
;
A
#
# COMPACT_ATOMS: atom_id res chain seq x y z
N MET A 1 -3.06 -26.56 66.02
CA MET A 1 -2.02 -27.27 65.24
C MET A 1 -2.05 -26.63 63.85
N ARG A 2 -1.11 -25.75 63.44
CA ARG A 2 0.25 -26.07 62.92
C ARG A 2 0.14 -27.26 61.93
N THR A 3 0.52 -27.22 60.65
CA THR A 3 1.60 -26.50 59.95
C THR A 3 1.56 -26.91 58.46
N GLN A 4 2.14 -26.08 57.58
CA GLN A 4 2.75 -26.41 56.28
C GLN A 4 1.88 -26.87 55.09
N LEU A 5 1.74 -25.98 54.11
CA LEU A 5 1.98 -26.34 52.71
C LEU A 5 2.52 -25.10 51.95
N LEU A 6 3.80 -25.14 51.63
CA LEU A 6 4.55 -24.16 50.85
C LEU A 6 5.19 -24.91 49.68
N LEU A 7 5.21 -24.24 48.52
CA LEU A 7 6.15 -24.36 47.40
C LEU A 7 6.11 -25.63 46.54
N LEU A 8 5.65 -25.45 45.30
CA LEU A 8 6.48 -25.74 44.11
C LEU A 8 6.15 -24.75 42.99
N LEU A 9 7.18 -24.01 42.59
CA LEU A 9 7.27 -23.09 41.46
C LEU A 9 7.47 -23.83 40.13
N GLY A 10 7.04 -23.22 39.04
CA GLY A 10 7.49 -23.48 37.66
C GLY A 10 6.56 -22.76 36.67
N LEU A 11 6.80 -21.48 36.36
CA LEU A 11 7.58 -20.97 35.20
C LEU A 11 6.90 -21.28 33.85
N PHE A 12 6.88 -20.30 32.92
CA PHE A 12 6.10 -20.15 31.66
C PHE A 12 4.81 -19.30 31.84
N LEU A 13 4.56 -18.15 31.21
CA LEU A 13 5.15 -17.42 30.08
C LEU A 13 4.94 -15.90 30.28
N LEU A 14 6.00 -15.14 30.05
CA LEU A 14 5.96 -13.71 29.73
C LEU A 14 5.30 -13.54 28.35
N LEU A 15 3.98 -13.39 28.30
CA LEU A 15 3.34 -12.73 27.17
C LEU A 15 3.51 -11.23 27.39
N GLY A 16 4.34 -10.61 26.54
CA GLY A 16 4.53 -9.18 26.49
C GLY A 16 3.17 -8.49 26.43
N SER A 17 2.82 -7.84 27.53
CA SER A 17 1.71 -6.92 27.62
C SER A 17 1.92 -5.83 26.57
N PHE A 18 1.08 -5.85 25.53
CA PHE A 18 0.83 -4.71 24.66
C PHE A 18 0.46 -3.53 25.59
N SER A 19 1.41 -2.63 25.80
CA SER A 19 1.27 -1.53 26.75
C SER A 19 0.23 -0.55 26.20
N TRP A 20 -0.81 -0.30 26.99
CA TRP A 20 -1.89 0.65 26.73
C TRP A 20 -1.45 2.13 26.61
N ASN A 21 -0.15 2.42 26.71
CA ASN A 21 0.36 3.80 26.69
C ASN A 21 0.44 4.43 25.28
N ASP A 22 0.32 3.67 24.19
CA ASP A 22 0.24 4.24 22.82
C ASP A 22 -1.14 4.86 22.48
N VAL A 23 -2.15 4.64 23.33
CA VAL A 23 -3.50 5.21 23.15
C VAL A 23 -3.57 6.68 23.60
N GLU A 24 -2.67 7.13 24.50
CA GLU A 24 -2.68 8.53 24.98
C GLU A 24 -2.00 9.50 24.01
N ALA A 25 -1.03 9.05 23.21
CA ALA A 25 -0.47 9.84 22.11
C ALA A 25 -1.53 10.13 21.02
N GLN A 26 -2.57 9.31 20.91
CA GLN A 26 -3.66 9.45 19.95
C GLN A 26 -4.78 10.40 20.40
N ARG A 27 -4.81 10.85 21.66
CA ARG A 27 -5.88 11.73 22.21
C ARG A 27 -5.68 13.22 21.96
N ARG A 28 -4.61 13.65 21.29
CA ARG A 28 -4.28 15.08 21.10
C ARG A 28 -4.24 15.56 19.64
N PHE A 29 -4.80 14.82 18.69
CA PHE A 29 -5.03 15.38 17.36
C PHE A 29 -6.51 15.75 17.24
N ARG A 30 -6.84 17.01 17.57
CA ARG A 30 -8.12 17.60 17.16
C ARG A 30 -8.01 17.91 15.66
N PRO A 31 -9.04 17.60 14.86
CA PRO A 31 -9.10 18.11 13.49
C PRO A 31 -8.95 19.64 13.51
N PRO A 32 -8.29 20.23 12.51
CA PRO A 32 -8.12 21.67 12.45
C PRO A 32 -9.49 22.35 12.39
N ALA A 33 -9.62 23.52 13.03
CA ALA A 33 -10.90 24.24 13.09
C ALA A 33 -11.36 24.80 11.72
N ARG A 34 -10.53 24.65 10.69
CA ARG A 34 -10.77 24.99 9.29
C ARG A 34 -10.03 23.99 8.40
N PRO A 35 -10.44 23.82 7.13
CA PRO A 35 -9.66 23.10 6.14
C PRO A 35 -8.22 23.62 6.08
N LEU A 36 -7.27 22.72 5.88
CA LEU A 36 -5.87 23.09 5.67
C LEU A 36 -5.73 23.82 4.34
N THR A 37 -4.89 24.85 4.30
CA THR A 37 -4.46 25.41 3.01
C THR A 37 -3.61 24.38 2.25
N GLU A 38 -3.48 24.57 0.94
CA GLU A 38 -2.59 23.74 0.11
C GLU A 38 -1.16 23.71 0.67
N GLU A 39 -0.65 24.86 1.14
CA GLU A 39 0.64 24.97 1.83
C GLU A 39 0.69 24.15 3.12
N GLU A 40 -0.34 24.20 3.97
CA GLU A 40 -0.41 23.45 5.22
C GLU A 40 -0.53 21.95 4.99
N LEU A 41 -1.25 21.55 3.95
CA LEU A 41 -1.40 20.17 3.54
C LEU A 41 -0.09 19.61 3.00
N MET A 42 0.64 20.38 2.18
CA MET A 42 2.00 20.03 1.72
C MET A 42 3.00 20.00 2.88
N ALA A 43 2.91 20.92 3.85
CA ALA A 43 3.75 20.90 5.05
C ALA A 43 3.46 19.68 5.93
N LYS A 44 2.19 19.27 6.03
CA LYS A 44 1.80 18.04 6.71
C LYS A 44 2.34 16.82 5.95
N LYS A 45 2.15 16.75 4.62
CA LYS A 45 2.75 15.70 3.76
C LYS A 45 4.25 15.58 4.02
N ALA A 46 4.99 16.70 3.99
CA ALA A 46 6.42 16.76 4.29
C ALA A 46 6.76 16.29 5.72
N GLN A 47 5.96 16.68 6.73
CA GLN A 47 6.14 16.22 8.11
C GLN A 47 5.97 14.70 8.23
N TRP A 48 5.04 14.09 7.49
CA TRP A 48 4.85 12.63 7.46
C TRP A 48 5.95 11.91 6.66
N GLN A 49 6.62 12.61 5.73
CA GLN A 49 7.68 12.08 4.87
C GLN A 49 9.10 12.34 5.39
N ALA A 50 9.27 13.15 6.44
CA ALA A 50 10.59 13.50 6.96
C ALA A 50 11.22 12.33 7.74
N ILE A 51 12.22 11.68 7.13
CA ILE A 51 13.14 10.73 7.78
C ILE A 51 14.25 11.53 8.48
N PRO A 52 14.61 11.28 9.75
CA PRO A 52 15.73 11.96 10.39
C PRO A 52 17.06 11.61 9.70
N ALA A 53 17.66 12.59 9.04
CA ALA A 53 18.92 12.45 8.32
C ALA A 53 20.12 12.46 9.27
N GLU A 54 20.47 11.31 9.87
CA GLU A 54 21.85 11.08 10.36
C GLU A 54 22.14 9.60 10.66
N ILE A 55 22.57 8.81 9.67
CA ILE A 55 23.20 7.50 9.89
C ILE A 55 24.28 7.25 8.82
N THR A 56 25.46 6.80 9.26
CA THR A 56 26.57 6.35 8.42
C THR A 56 26.58 4.81 8.30
N PHE A 57 26.91 4.30 7.10
CA PHE A 57 26.87 2.87 6.75
C PHE A 57 28.26 2.29 6.47
N PRO A 58 28.43 0.95 6.55
CA PRO A 58 29.59 0.24 6.00
C PRO A 58 29.51 0.12 4.46
N ASP A 59 30.69 -0.09 3.87
CA ASP A 59 31.00 0.02 2.43
C ASP A 59 30.12 -0.86 1.49
N PRO A 60 29.43 -0.27 0.48
CA PRO A 60 28.51 -0.95 -0.46
C PRO A 60 29.20 -1.82 -1.53
N ALA A 61 30.51 -2.09 -1.43
CA ALA A 61 31.30 -2.81 -2.43
C ALA A 61 30.93 -4.30 -2.69
N SER A 62 29.74 -4.79 -2.30
CA SER A 62 29.30 -6.18 -2.56
C SER A 62 28.11 -6.34 -3.52
N PHE A 63 27.53 -5.25 -4.03
CA PHE A 63 26.49 -5.34 -5.07
C PHE A 63 27.00 -4.76 -6.39
N GLN A 64 27.60 -5.62 -7.23
CA GLN A 64 27.83 -5.25 -8.63
C GLN A 64 26.55 -5.45 -9.42
N THR A 65 25.91 -4.35 -9.83
CA THR A 65 25.02 -4.37 -11.00
C THR A 65 25.63 -3.49 -12.09
N GLN A 66 26.02 -4.13 -13.21
CA GLN A 66 26.29 -3.44 -14.47
C GLN A 66 24.95 -3.15 -15.14
N GLY A 67 24.68 -1.88 -15.46
CA GLY A 67 23.55 -1.49 -16.30
C GLY A 67 23.65 -0.04 -16.75
N ASP A 68 23.88 0.16 -18.05
CA ASP A 68 23.99 1.44 -18.75
C ASP A 68 22.86 2.43 -18.38
N SER A 69 23.25 3.52 -17.74
CA SER A 69 22.41 4.65 -17.40
C SER A 69 22.44 5.71 -18.51
N ASP A 70 21.92 5.41 -19.72
CA ASP A 70 21.64 6.52 -20.67
C ASP A 70 20.65 6.26 -21.84
N GLN A 71 19.75 5.27 -21.73
CA GLN A 71 18.67 5.09 -22.72
C GLN A 71 17.33 4.69 -22.10
N MET A 72 16.66 5.62 -21.41
CA MET A 72 15.27 5.43 -20.95
C MET A 72 14.36 6.65 -21.18
N ALA A 73 14.52 7.35 -22.31
CA ALA A 73 13.51 8.26 -22.79
C ALA A 73 12.40 7.47 -23.53
N SER A 74 11.18 7.49 -22.98
CA SER A 74 9.93 7.04 -23.62
C SER A 74 9.84 5.56 -24.04
N ARG A 75 9.90 4.65 -23.08
CA ARG A 75 9.13 3.40 -23.19
C ARG A 75 7.93 3.53 -22.28
N THR A 76 6.72 3.55 -22.87
CA THR A 76 5.49 3.35 -22.11
C THR A 76 5.65 2.05 -21.34
N VAL A 77 5.72 2.18 -20.02
CA VAL A 77 5.84 1.06 -19.11
C VAL A 77 4.55 0.24 -19.19
N ASP A 78 4.63 -1.00 -19.67
CA ASP A 78 3.48 -1.90 -19.72
C ASP A 78 3.22 -2.49 -18.32
N TRP A 79 2.17 -1.98 -17.66
CA TRP A 79 1.79 -2.38 -16.31
C TRP A 79 1.28 -3.82 -16.20
N SER A 80 0.95 -4.46 -17.33
CA SER A 80 0.43 -5.84 -17.33
C SER A 80 1.42 -6.85 -16.75
N LYS A 81 2.72 -6.53 -16.72
CA LYS A 81 3.75 -7.37 -16.10
C LYS A 81 3.57 -7.50 -14.59
N TRP A 82 3.16 -6.42 -13.92
CA TRP A 82 3.09 -6.36 -12.47
C TRP A 82 1.68 -6.48 -11.94
N LEU A 83 0.71 -6.08 -12.75
CA LEU A 83 -0.67 -6.04 -12.32
C LEU A 83 -1.60 -6.48 -13.45
N PRO A 84 -2.00 -7.76 -13.46
CA PRO A 84 -2.94 -8.30 -14.43
C PRO A 84 -4.32 -7.61 -14.36
N ALA A 85 -4.99 -7.46 -15.50
CA ALA A 85 -6.27 -6.77 -15.59
C ALA A 85 -7.38 -7.41 -14.72
N ASP A 86 -7.37 -8.74 -14.54
CA ASP A 86 -8.29 -9.45 -13.65
C ASP A 86 -8.04 -9.10 -12.18
N VAL A 87 -6.78 -8.94 -11.78
CA VAL A 87 -6.41 -8.50 -10.42
C VAL A 87 -6.86 -7.07 -10.18
N ILE A 88 -6.70 -6.17 -11.16
CA ILE A 88 -7.23 -4.79 -11.09
C ILE A 88 -8.74 -4.80 -10.86
N GLN A 89 -9.49 -5.50 -11.73
CA GLN A 89 -10.95 -5.52 -11.65
C GLN A 89 -11.44 -6.11 -10.32
N GLN A 90 -10.78 -7.18 -9.84
CA GLN A 90 -11.10 -7.79 -8.56
C GLN A 90 -10.79 -6.86 -7.38
N GLU A 91 -9.62 -6.20 -7.36
CA GLU A 91 -9.23 -5.36 -6.22
C GLU A 91 -10.06 -4.07 -6.16
N VAL A 92 -10.44 -3.48 -7.30
CA VAL A 92 -11.40 -2.36 -7.29
C VAL A 92 -12.71 -2.77 -6.60
N GLY A 93 -13.20 -3.99 -6.88
CA GLY A 93 -14.38 -4.54 -6.20
C GLY A 93 -14.16 -4.81 -4.70
N ASN A 94 -13.02 -5.38 -4.32
CA ASN A 94 -12.67 -5.62 -2.92
C ASN A 94 -12.60 -4.30 -2.12
N LEU A 95 -11.99 -3.27 -2.70
CA LEU A 95 -11.88 -1.94 -2.09
C LEU A 95 -13.23 -1.23 -2.04
N ALA A 96 -14.09 -1.43 -3.03
CA ALA A 96 -15.45 -0.91 -3.01
C ALA A 96 -16.21 -1.42 -1.77
N ASP A 97 -16.15 -2.73 -1.50
CA ASP A 97 -16.79 -3.35 -0.34
C ASP A 97 -16.10 -2.98 0.97
N GLY A 98 -14.77 -3.07 1.02
CA GLY A 98 -13.98 -2.86 2.22
C GLY A 98 -13.96 -1.41 2.72
N SER A 99 -14.41 -0.45 1.90
CA SER A 99 -14.34 0.98 2.24
C SER A 99 -15.66 1.59 2.71
N GLN A 100 -16.80 0.90 2.55
CA GLN A 100 -18.11 1.46 2.89
C GLN A 100 -18.22 1.90 4.36
N GLU A 101 -17.65 1.10 5.27
CA GLU A 101 -17.64 1.42 6.70
C GLU A 101 -16.84 2.71 6.99
N ALA A 102 -15.75 2.95 6.24
CA ALA A 102 -14.89 4.12 6.43
C ALA A 102 -15.61 5.44 6.11
N VAL A 103 -16.59 5.40 5.20
CA VAL A 103 -17.39 6.54 4.73
C VAL A 103 -18.87 6.42 5.08
N LYS A 104 -19.23 5.67 6.14
CA LYS A 104 -20.63 5.52 6.52
C LYS A 104 -21.31 6.80 7.02
N ASN A 105 -20.53 7.70 7.63
CA ASN A 105 -20.91 9.05 8.03
C ASN A 105 -19.66 9.86 8.39
N GLU A 106 -19.80 11.18 8.37
CA GLU A 106 -18.73 12.14 8.64
C GLU A 106 -18.06 11.92 9.99
N GLY A 107 -18.82 11.72 11.07
CA GLY A 107 -18.23 11.52 12.41
C GLY A 107 -17.35 10.26 12.51
N PHE A 108 -17.71 9.18 11.81
CA PHE A 108 -16.88 7.98 11.76
C PHE A 108 -15.64 8.21 10.88
N PHE A 109 -15.80 8.85 9.74
CA PHE A 109 -14.71 9.24 8.86
C PHE A 109 -13.65 10.06 9.61
N SER A 110 -14.05 11.18 10.19
CA SER A 110 -13.14 12.10 10.89
C SER A 110 -12.44 11.44 12.08
N SER A 111 -13.10 10.54 12.80
CA SER A 111 -12.51 9.89 13.97
C SER A 111 -11.56 8.74 13.64
N ARG A 112 -11.84 7.95 12.59
CA ARG A 112 -11.03 6.76 12.26
C ARG A 112 -11.05 6.34 10.80
N GLY A 113 -12.15 6.60 10.08
CA GLY A 113 -12.33 6.16 8.69
C GLY A 113 -11.35 6.81 7.72
N PHE A 114 -10.82 7.99 8.03
CA PHE A 114 -9.86 8.70 7.19
C PHE A 114 -8.57 7.88 6.92
N ARG A 115 -8.12 7.05 7.86
CA ARG A 115 -6.91 6.21 7.68
C ARG A 115 -7.15 5.08 6.67
N THR A 116 -8.29 4.42 6.79
CA THR A 116 -8.72 3.41 5.82
C THR A 116 -8.92 4.05 4.45
N THR A 117 -9.49 5.26 4.43
CA THR A 117 -9.67 6.03 3.19
C THR A 117 -8.34 6.35 2.54
N LEU A 118 -7.39 6.93 3.26
CA LEU A 118 -6.03 7.20 2.76
C LEU A 118 -5.42 5.96 2.08
N THR A 119 -5.42 4.81 2.77
CA THR A 119 -4.85 3.57 2.21
C THR A 119 -5.62 3.08 0.98
N ASN A 120 -6.95 3.00 1.06
CA ASN A 120 -7.77 2.40 0.01
C ASN A 120 -7.88 3.31 -1.22
N ALA A 121 -8.01 4.63 -1.02
CA ALA A 121 -8.05 5.61 -2.09
C ALA A 121 -6.69 5.72 -2.81
N THR A 122 -5.55 5.69 -2.09
CA THR A 122 -4.23 5.55 -2.71
C THR A 122 -4.13 4.27 -3.53
N THR A 123 -4.62 3.15 -2.99
CA THR A 123 -4.60 1.88 -3.73
C THR A 123 -5.44 1.98 -5.00
N LEU A 124 -6.67 2.53 -4.93
CA LEU A 124 -7.51 2.78 -6.10
C LEU A 124 -6.82 3.66 -7.14
N ALA A 125 -6.14 4.73 -6.72
CA ALA A 125 -5.39 5.60 -7.64
C ALA A 125 -4.32 4.81 -8.41
N VAL A 126 -3.56 3.95 -7.73
CA VAL A 126 -2.57 3.07 -8.38
C VAL A 126 -3.23 2.08 -9.36
N LEU A 127 -4.35 1.47 -8.96
CA LEU A 127 -5.09 0.53 -9.83
C LEU A 127 -5.61 1.22 -11.10
N TYR A 128 -6.17 2.41 -10.96
CA TYR A 128 -6.68 3.20 -12.08
C TYR A 128 -5.55 3.71 -12.97
N HIS A 129 -4.42 4.11 -12.40
CA HIS A 129 -3.22 4.43 -13.18
C HIS A 129 -2.76 3.23 -14.03
N ALA A 130 -2.63 2.06 -13.41
CA ALA A 130 -2.23 0.84 -14.10
C ALA A 130 -3.22 0.47 -15.22
N ALA A 131 -4.53 0.56 -14.95
CA ALA A 131 -5.59 0.30 -15.92
C ALA A 131 -5.50 1.21 -17.16
N ALA A 132 -5.17 2.49 -16.97
CA ALA A 132 -4.99 3.45 -18.05
C ALA A 132 -3.74 3.12 -18.92
N LYS A 133 -2.71 2.50 -18.33
CA LYS A 133 -1.41 2.27 -18.97
C LYS A 133 -1.20 0.85 -19.52
N GLN A 134 -2.00 -0.13 -19.14
CA GLN A 134 -1.91 -1.50 -19.67
C GLN A 134 -2.57 -1.66 -21.03
N ASN A 135 -2.12 -2.62 -21.85
CA ASN A 135 -2.76 -2.93 -23.14
C ASN A 135 -4.11 -3.65 -22.99
N ALA A 136 -4.23 -4.53 -21.99
CA ALA A 136 -5.48 -5.23 -21.68
C ALA A 136 -6.58 -4.23 -21.26
N SER A 137 -7.79 -4.40 -21.79
CA SER A 137 -8.89 -3.45 -21.56
C SER A 137 -9.76 -3.90 -20.38
N VAL A 138 -9.96 -2.99 -19.41
CA VAL A 138 -11.07 -3.04 -18.46
C VAL A 138 -12.23 -2.18 -19.00
N PRO A 139 -13.49 -2.46 -18.67
CA PRO A 139 -14.65 -1.76 -19.27
C PRO A 139 -14.65 -0.24 -19.08
N TRP A 140 -14.07 0.24 -17.98
CA TRP A 140 -14.02 1.64 -17.56
C TRP A 140 -12.66 2.32 -17.86
N LYS A 141 -11.85 1.73 -18.74
CA LYS A 141 -10.49 2.21 -19.05
C LYS A 141 -10.45 3.66 -19.53
N GLU A 142 -11.46 4.10 -20.29
CA GLU A 142 -11.55 5.49 -20.79
C GLU A 142 -11.71 6.51 -19.65
N GLN A 143 -12.28 6.11 -18.51
CA GLN A 143 -12.42 6.95 -17.31
C GLN A 143 -11.24 6.81 -16.34
N ALA A 144 -10.29 5.91 -16.61
CA ALA A 144 -9.30 5.50 -15.62
C ALA A 144 -8.41 6.65 -15.15
N LEU A 145 -8.02 7.60 -16.01
CA LEU A 145 -7.21 8.74 -15.58
C LEU A 145 -7.99 9.70 -14.67
N GLY A 146 -9.26 9.98 -14.98
CA GLY A 146 -10.09 10.83 -14.13
C GLY A 146 -10.44 10.18 -12.79
N LEU A 147 -10.70 8.86 -12.80
CA LEU A 147 -10.90 8.07 -11.59
C LEU A 147 -9.64 8.03 -10.72
N ARG A 148 -8.46 7.91 -11.34
CA ARG A 148 -7.16 7.99 -10.66
C ARG A 148 -7.03 9.32 -9.91
N ASP A 149 -7.30 10.43 -10.58
CA ASP A 149 -7.10 11.76 -10.00
C ASP A 149 -8.05 12.01 -8.83
N GLN A 150 -9.33 11.65 -8.97
CA GLN A 150 -10.29 11.74 -7.86
C GLN A 150 -9.87 10.85 -6.67
N ALA A 151 -9.37 9.65 -6.92
CA ALA A 151 -8.92 8.75 -5.85
C ALA A 151 -7.65 9.29 -5.15
N ALA A 152 -6.71 9.86 -5.92
CA ALA A 152 -5.51 10.47 -5.37
C ALA A 152 -5.84 11.71 -4.54
N GLU A 153 -6.72 12.58 -5.05
CA GLU A 153 -7.22 13.76 -4.34
C GLU A 153 -7.94 13.36 -3.03
N ALA A 154 -8.86 12.41 -3.07
CA ALA A 154 -9.56 11.94 -1.88
C ALA A 154 -8.61 11.32 -0.84
N SER A 155 -7.56 10.62 -1.29
CA SER A 155 -6.52 10.11 -0.41
C SER A 155 -5.81 11.25 0.32
N LEU A 156 -5.33 12.23 -0.44
CA LEU A 156 -4.62 13.39 0.09
C LEU A 156 -5.49 14.22 1.04
N TYR A 157 -6.73 14.51 0.66
CA TYR A 157 -7.66 15.27 1.48
C TYR A 157 -8.09 14.54 2.76
N SER A 158 -7.94 13.20 2.83
CA SER A 158 -8.25 12.44 4.04
C SER A 158 -7.44 12.89 5.26
N TYR A 159 -6.29 13.57 5.08
CA TYR A 159 -5.56 14.18 6.19
C TYR A 159 -6.32 15.32 6.88
N ASN A 160 -7.30 15.96 6.24
CA ASN A 160 -8.07 17.08 6.80
C ASN A 160 -9.14 16.63 7.80
N GLN A 161 -9.73 15.44 7.59
CA GLN A 161 -10.74 14.85 8.47
C GLN A 161 -12.01 15.71 8.61
N ASP A 162 -12.39 16.41 7.56
CA ASP A 162 -13.55 17.30 7.50
C ASP A 162 -14.64 16.79 6.53
N THR A 163 -15.71 17.56 6.41
CA THR A 163 -16.87 17.26 5.55
C THR A 163 -16.46 17.11 4.09
N GLU A 164 -15.59 17.98 3.59
CA GLU A 164 -15.13 17.97 2.20
C GLU A 164 -14.35 16.69 1.88
N ALA A 165 -13.39 16.32 2.75
CA ALA A 165 -12.65 15.08 2.62
C ALA A 165 -13.57 13.83 2.68
N PHE A 166 -14.59 13.87 3.54
CA PHE A 166 -15.60 12.82 3.62
C PHE A 166 -16.41 12.68 2.32
N GLU A 167 -16.86 13.79 1.73
CA GLU A 167 -17.63 13.79 0.49
C GLU A 167 -16.81 13.29 -0.70
N MET A 168 -15.56 13.74 -0.83
CA MET A 168 -14.61 13.26 -1.86
C MET A 168 -14.39 11.75 -1.75
N ALA A 169 -14.11 11.26 -0.54
CA ALA A 169 -13.93 9.84 -0.26
C ALA A 169 -15.17 9.02 -0.59
N SER A 170 -16.34 9.51 -0.20
CA SER A 170 -17.63 8.85 -0.46
C SER A 170 -17.87 8.71 -1.97
N LYS A 171 -17.59 9.76 -2.74
CA LYS A 171 -17.73 9.74 -4.20
C LYS A 171 -16.79 8.72 -4.85
N VAL A 172 -15.52 8.67 -4.44
CA VAL A 172 -14.54 7.70 -4.96
C VAL A 172 -14.99 6.26 -4.71
N PHE A 173 -15.46 5.95 -3.49
CA PHE A 173 -15.95 4.61 -3.19
C PHE A 173 -17.30 4.30 -3.86
N GLN A 174 -18.13 5.29 -4.14
CA GLN A 174 -19.32 5.12 -4.98
C GLN A 174 -18.96 4.76 -6.43
N HIS A 175 -17.94 5.40 -7.02
CA HIS A 175 -17.45 5.01 -8.35
C HIS A 175 -16.90 3.59 -8.35
N ALA A 176 -16.15 3.20 -7.32
CA ALA A 176 -15.66 1.82 -7.18
C ALA A 176 -16.82 0.81 -7.07
N MET A 177 -17.91 1.17 -6.37
CA MET A 177 -19.13 0.36 -6.30
C MET A 177 -19.83 0.23 -7.66
N GLN A 178 -19.93 1.32 -8.42
CA GLN A 178 -20.48 1.28 -9.79
C GLN A 178 -19.66 0.34 -10.68
N ILE A 179 -18.32 0.41 -10.62
CA ILE A 179 -17.43 -0.49 -11.35
C ILE A 179 -17.67 -1.95 -10.94
N LYS A 180 -17.79 -2.21 -9.64
CA LYS A 180 -18.07 -3.54 -9.09
C LYS A 180 -19.41 -4.08 -9.62
N GLU A 181 -20.41 -3.23 -9.76
CA GLU A 181 -21.74 -3.56 -10.30
C GLU A 181 -21.76 -3.69 -11.84
N GLY A 182 -20.60 -3.50 -12.50
CA GLY A 182 -20.46 -3.60 -13.95
C GLY A 182 -20.86 -2.33 -14.71
N ALA A 183 -21.09 -1.22 -13.99
CA ALA A 183 -21.34 0.08 -14.58
C ALA A 183 -20.03 0.81 -14.90
N VAL A 184 -20.08 1.71 -15.88
CA VAL A 184 -19.03 2.69 -16.14
C VAL A 184 -19.40 3.96 -15.36
N PRO A 185 -18.57 4.43 -14.41
CA PRO A 185 -18.87 5.64 -13.66
C PRO A 185 -19.12 6.85 -14.56
N ALA A 186 -20.24 7.52 -14.34
CA ALA A 186 -20.60 8.76 -15.03
C ALA A 186 -19.96 9.97 -14.33
N GLU A 187 -19.89 11.11 -15.02
CA GLU A 187 -19.45 12.39 -14.43
C GLU A 187 -18.00 12.36 -13.86
N VAL A 188 -17.16 11.49 -14.44
CA VAL A 188 -15.72 11.48 -14.19
C VAL A 188 -15.08 12.55 -15.07
N PRO A 189 -14.39 13.56 -14.50
CA PRO A 189 -13.64 14.55 -15.26
C PRO A 189 -12.55 13.90 -16.12
N GLU A 190 -12.08 14.62 -17.15
CA GLU A 190 -10.87 14.20 -17.87
C GLU A 190 -9.67 14.24 -16.91
N GLY A 191 -8.87 13.17 -16.91
CA GLY A 191 -7.72 13.06 -16.03
C GLY A 191 -6.45 13.70 -16.60
N ASN A 192 -5.57 14.14 -15.72
CA ASN A 192 -4.29 14.76 -16.04
C ASN A 192 -3.29 13.73 -16.62
N SER A 193 -3.06 13.74 -17.93
CA SER A 193 -2.11 12.81 -18.56
C SER A 193 -0.65 12.96 -18.08
N GLU A 194 -0.31 14.09 -17.47
CA GLU A 194 1.04 14.47 -17.04
C GLU A 194 1.27 14.31 -15.51
N ALA A 195 0.29 13.72 -14.80
CA ALA A 195 0.38 13.51 -13.35
C ALA A 195 1.66 12.75 -12.94
N ILE A 196 2.34 13.29 -11.93
CA ILE A 196 3.58 12.77 -11.34
C ILE A 196 3.22 11.72 -10.28
N MET A 197 3.93 10.58 -10.28
CA MET A 197 3.56 9.43 -9.44
C MET A 197 3.54 9.75 -7.94
N ALA A 198 4.59 10.38 -7.41
CA ALA A 198 4.71 10.69 -5.97
C ALA A 198 3.85 11.86 -5.49
N ASP A 199 3.51 12.77 -6.41
CA ASP A 199 2.84 14.02 -6.05
C ASP A 199 1.34 13.96 -6.29
N ASP A 200 0.95 13.42 -7.44
CA ASP A 200 -0.42 13.53 -7.93
C ASP A 200 -1.20 12.21 -7.87
N ILE A 201 -0.54 11.07 -7.67
CA ILE A 201 -1.17 9.75 -7.85
C ILE A 201 -1.16 8.93 -6.57
N ALA A 202 0.03 8.69 -6.01
CA ALA A 202 0.21 7.70 -4.97
C ALA A 202 0.89 8.32 -3.75
N ASP A 203 0.12 8.57 -2.70
CA ASP A 203 0.66 8.99 -1.42
C ASP A 203 1.53 7.89 -0.79
N PHE A 204 2.78 8.24 -0.45
CA PHE A 204 3.76 7.32 0.12
C PHE A 204 3.24 6.56 1.35
N SER A 205 2.55 7.26 2.28
CA SER A 205 2.02 6.61 3.49
C SER A 205 0.91 5.62 3.17
N GLY A 206 0.04 5.96 2.21
CA GLY A 206 -0.99 5.05 1.69
C GLY A 206 -0.39 3.80 1.02
N VAL A 207 0.64 3.97 0.20
CA VAL A 207 1.36 2.88 -0.47
C VAL A 207 2.00 1.95 0.56
N MET A 208 2.82 2.50 1.47
CA MET A 208 3.51 1.72 2.50
C MET A 208 2.52 0.98 3.40
N ARG A 209 1.40 1.62 3.77
CA ARG A 209 0.37 0.96 4.59
C ARG A 209 -0.30 -0.19 3.84
N ARG A 210 -0.60 -0.04 2.54
CA ARG A 210 -1.18 -1.14 1.75
C ARG A 210 -0.20 -2.30 1.57
N MET A 211 1.09 -2.01 1.43
CA MET A 211 2.15 -3.02 1.35
C MET A 211 2.31 -3.77 2.68
N GLU A 212 2.25 -3.08 3.83
CA GLU A 212 2.26 -3.72 5.14
C GLU A 212 1.08 -4.70 5.31
N ILE A 213 -0.13 -4.30 4.86
CA ILE A 213 -1.31 -5.18 4.88
C ILE A 213 -1.07 -6.43 4.02
N ALA A 214 -0.54 -6.27 2.81
CA ALA A 214 -0.22 -7.40 1.94
C ALA A 214 0.80 -8.35 2.60
N GLN A 215 1.92 -7.81 3.08
CA GLN A 215 3.04 -8.60 3.57
C GLN A 215 2.77 -9.22 4.95
N ARG A 216 2.43 -8.40 5.97
CA ARG A 216 2.32 -8.86 7.36
C ARG A 216 1.00 -9.57 7.65
N MET A 217 -0.11 -9.00 7.18
CA MET A 217 -1.45 -9.47 7.59
C MET A 217 -1.97 -10.60 6.72
N LYS A 218 -1.48 -10.70 5.48
CA LYS A 218 -1.98 -11.63 4.46
C LYS A 218 -0.91 -12.65 4.08
N LEU A 219 0.01 -12.29 3.19
CA LEU A 219 0.96 -13.21 2.54
C LEU A 219 1.74 -14.06 3.55
N SER A 220 2.34 -13.45 4.58
CA SER A 220 3.11 -14.19 5.59
C SER A 220 2.29 -15.28 6.31
N ARG A 221 1.00 -15.04 6.55
CA ARG A 221 0.10 -16.00 7.18
C ARG A 221 -0.29 -17.10 6.19
N TRP A 222 -0.66 -16.72 4.97
CA TRP A 222 -1.15 -17.66 3.97
C TRP A 222 -0.05 -18.58 3.42
N THR A 223 1.22 -18.19 3.53
CA THR A 223 2.37 -19.04 3.15
C THR A 223 3.06 -19.68 4.35
N ALA A 224 2.45 -19.66 5.54
CA ALA A 224 3.08 -20.19 6.77
C ALA A 224 3.28 -21.71 6.74
N ASN A 225 2.40 -22.43 6.04
CA ASN A 225 2.49 -23.86 5.80
C ASN A 225 1.76 -24.23 4.50
N GLU A 226 2.00 -25.45 4.01
CA GLU A 226 1.45 -25.93 2.74
C GLU A 226 -0.09 -26.02 2.75
N GLN A 227 -0.70 -26.32 3.90
CA GLN A 227 -2.16 -26.40 4.01
C GLN A 227 -2.80 -25.01 3.83
N GLU A 228 -2.31 -23.99 4.54
CA GLU A 228 -2.77 -22.60 4.39
C GLU A 228 -2.55 -22.14 2.95
N PHE A 229 -1.36 -22.40 2.39
CA PHE A 229 -1.03 -22.04 1.01
C PHE A 229 -2.04 -22.61 0.02
N ASN A 230 -2.29 -23.92 0.09
CA ASN A 230 -3.22 -24.59 -0.82
C ASN A 230 -4.65 -24.06 -0.71
N SER A 231 -5.06 -23.60 0.47
CA SER A 231 -6.39 -23.02 0.71
C SER A 231 -6.53 -21.55 0.28
N GLN A 232 -5.41 -20.87 0.00
CA GLN A 232 -5.37 -19.42 -0.25
C GLN A 232 -4.69 -19.06 -1.58
N LYS A 233 -4.47 -20.00 -2.50
CA LYS A 233 -3.66 -19.78 -3.71
C LYS A 233 -4.12 -18.56 -4.52
N ASP A 234 -5.42 -18.42 -4.73
CA ASP A 234 -5.98 -17.30 -5.49
C ASP A 234 -5.76 -15.95 -4.77
N GLN A 235 -5.90 -15.95 -3.44
CA GLN A 235 -5.67 -14.77 -2.60
C GLN A 235 -4.18 -14.41 -2.54
N ILE A 236 -3.29 -15.40 -2.47
CA ILE A 236 -1.84 -15.20 -2.50
C ILE A 236 -1.44 -14.61 -3.85
N ARG A 237 -1.91 -15.19 -4.96
CA ARG A 237 -1.68 -14.66 -6.31
C ARG A 237 -2.11 -13.20 -6.39
N HIS A 238 -3.33 -12.91 -5.97
CA HIS A 238 -3.90 -11.57 -6.01
C HIS A 238 -3.07 -10.55 -5.21
N GLU A 239 -2.79 -10.83 -3.93
CA GLU A 239 -2.02 -9.91 -3.08
C GLU A 239 -0.56 -9.76 -3.51
N ALA A 240 0.04 -10.81 -4.05
CA ALA A 240 1.41 -10.77 -4.52
C ALA A 240 1.56 -9.90 -5.77
N TYR A 241 0.61 -9.94 -6.72
CA TYR A 241 0.59 -8.97 -7.82
C TYR A 241 0.36 -7.53 -7.34
N LEU A 242 -0.52 -7.31 -6.36
CA LEU A 242 -0.71 -5.97 -5.79
C LEU A 242 0.56 -5.45 -5.12
N LEU A 243 1.26 -6.30 -4.36
CA LEU A 243 2.54 -5.92 -3.74
C LEU A 243 3.60 -5.59 -4.80
N ALA A 244 3.67 -6.36 -5.89
CA ALA A 244 4.56 -6.05 -7.01
C ALA A 244 4.24 -4.70 -7.66
N ALA A 245 2.95 -4.40 -7.88
CA ALA A 245 2.52 -3.12 -8.44
C ALA A 245 2.88 -1.94 -7.54
N LEU A 246 2.68 -2.06 -6.23
CA LEU A 246 3.01 -1.02 -5.26
C LEU A 246 4.52 -0.82 -5.11
N ALA A 247 5.30 -1.90 -5.13
CA ALA A 247 6.76 -1.80 -5.19
C ALA A 247 7.22 -1.12 -6.49
N GLN A 248 6.53 -1.34 -7.61
CA GLN A 248 6.83 -0.64 -8.86
C GLN A 248 6.51 0.86 -8.80
N VAL A 249 5.45 1.27 -8.10
CA VAL A 249 5.15 2.68 -7.81
C VAL A 249 6.33 3.33 -7.07
N MET A 250 6.86 2.64 -6.04
CA MET A 250 7.97 3.11 -5.22
C MET A 250 9.30 3.26 -5.97
N LEU A 251 9.45 2.60 -7.13
CA LEU A 251 10.62 2.72 -8.02
C LEU A 251 10.53 3.90 -9.00
N ASP A 252 9.41 4.65 -8.99
CA ASP A 252 9.30 5.86 -9.79
C ASP A 252 10.28 6.91 -9.27
N LYS A 253 11.00 7.58 -10.18
CA LYS A 253 12.03 8.57 -9.82
C LYS A 253 11.47 9.79 -9.07
N SER A 254 10.17 10.06 -9.19
CA SER A 254 9.53 11.15 -8.44
C SER A 254 9.40 10.86 -6.94
N TYR A 255 9.56 9.59 -6.51
CA TYR A 255 9.50 9.25 -5.09
C TYR A 255 10.72 9.81 -4.32
N PRO A 256 10.57 10.20 -3.04
CA PRO A 256 11.64 10.85 -2.27
C PRO A 256 12.98 10.09 -2.19
N LEU A 257 12.95 8.77 -2.31
CA LEU A 257 14.14 7.90 -2.27
C LEU A 257 14.43 7.26 -3.64
N GLY A 258 13.77 7.72 -4.71
CA GLY A 258 13.80 7.13 -6.06
C GLY A 258 15.15 7.23 -6.80
N GLU A 259 16.16 7.84 -6.18
CA GLU A 259 17.53 7.94 -6.67
C GLU A 259 18.56 7.23 -5.76
N GLU A 260 18.14 6.73 -4.60
CA GLU A 260 19.00 6.04 -3.65
C GLU A 260 19.22 4.58 -4.07
N GLU A 261 20.45 4.22 -4.41
CA GLU A 261 20.78 2.92 -5.03
C GLU A 261 20.33 1.72 -4.19
N ASP A 262 20.58 1.75 -2.87
CA ASP A 262 20.20 0.67 -1.96
C ASP A 262 18.67 0.54 -1.84
N TYR A 263 17.95 1.67 -1.72
CA TYR A 263 16.48 1.69 -1.71
C TYR A 263 15.91 1.10 -3.00
N ILE A 264 16.45 1.48 -4.16
CA ILE A 264 16.06 0.95 -5.47
C ILE A 264 16.32 -0.56 -5.51
N GLY A 265 17.49 -1.01 -5.06
CA GLY A 265 17.87 -2.43 -5.05
C GLY A 265 16.93 -3.29 -4.20
N TRP A 266 16.64 -2.88 -2.97
CA TRP A 266 15.69 -3.59 -2.09
C TRP A 266 14.27 -3.59 -2.66
N THR A 267 13.83 -2.45 -3.20
CA THR A 267 12.47 -2.31 -3.76
C THR A 267 12.28 -3.15 -5.03
N GLN A 268 13.29 -3.21 -5.91
CA GLN A 268 13.29 -4.10 -7.08
C GLN A 268 13.26 -5.57 -6.66
N THR A 269 14.09 -5.95 -5.69
CA THR A 269 14.15 -7.33 -5.18
C THR A 269 12.82 -7.75 -4.55
N MET A 270 12.17 -6.86 -3.80
CA MET A 270 10.83 -7.09 -3.25
C MET A 270 9.78 -7.27 -4.35
N ARG A 271 9.76 -6.38 -5.36
CA ARG A 271 8.85 -6.47 -6.50
C ARG A 271 8.99 -7.82 -7.22
N ASP A 272 10.21 -8.22 -7.49
CA ASP A 272 10.49 -9.43 -8.28
C ASP A 272 10.17 -10.70 -7.47
N ASN A 273 10.39 -10.70 -6.15
CA ASN A 273 9.92 -11.77 -5.27
C ASN A 273 8.40 -11.82 -5.15
N ALA A 274 7.72 -10.67 -5.14
CA ALA A 274 6.26 -10.64 -5.16
C ALA A 274 5.70 -11.26 -6.46
N LEU A 275 6.29 -10.93 -7.62
CA LEU A 275 5.94 -11.61 -8.88
C LEU A 275 6.18 -13.12 -8.82
N ARG A 276 7.32 -13.54 -8.27
CA ARG A 276 7.66 -14.96 -8.13
C ARG A 276 6.67 -15.69 -7.21
N ALA A 277 6.25 -15.07 -6.11
CA ALA A 277 5.23 -15.62 -5.22
C ALA A 277 3.87 -15.75 -5.93
N ALA A 278 3.49 -14.77 -6.76
CA ALA A 278 2.25 -14.84 -7.54
C ALA A 278 2.26 -16.02 -8.53
N GLN A 279 3.35 -16.17 -9.29
CA GLN A 279 3.55 -17.29 -10.22
C GLN A 279 3.61 -18.64 -9.51
N ALA A 280 4.23 -18.69 -8.33
CA ALA A 280 4.28 -19.90 -7.53
C ALA A 280 2.88 -20.32 -7.05
N ALA A 281 2.04 -19.37 -6.64
CA ALA A 281 0.65 -19.64 -6.30
C ALA A 281 -0.16 -20.19 -7.49
N GLU A 282 0.01 -19.60 -8.69
CA GLU A 282 -0.60 -20.10 -9.94
C GLU A 282 -0.18 -21.55 -10.25
N ASN A 283 1.09 -21.87 -10.03
CA ASN A 283 1.66 -23.19 -10.30
C ASN A 283 1.53 -24.18 -9.13
N SER A 284 0.87 -23.78 -8.03
CA SER A 284 0.76 -24.58 -6.80
C SER A 284 2.12 -25.00 -6.20
N ASP A 285 3.14 -24.14 -6.33
CA ASP A 285 4.48 -24.32 -5.79
C ASP A 285 4.62 -23.63 -4.42
N TYR A 286 4.33 -24.38 -3.36
CA TYR A 286 4.37 -23.87 -1.99
C TYR A 286 5.77 -23.41 -1.56
N GLU A 287 6.82 -24.19 -1.88
CA GLU A 287 8.18 -23.90 -1.40
C GLU A 287 8.73 -22.63 -2.04
N THR A 288 8.48 -22.42 -3.34
CA THR A 288 8.84 -21.17 -4.00
C THR A 288 8.04 -19.99 -3.43
N ALA A 289 6.73 -20.13 -3.25
CA ALA A 289 5.92 -19.05 -2.70
C ALA A 289 6.40 -18.65 -1.30
N ARG A 290 6.62 -19.61 -0.41
CA ARG A 290 7.10 -19.37 0.95
C ARG A 290 8.47 -18.69 0.96
N THR A 291 9.41 -19.18 0.16
CA THR A 291 10.77 -18.60 0.08
C THR A 291 10.70 -17.15 -0.39
N SER A 292 9.93 -16.86 -1.43
CA SER A 292 9.74 -15.50 -1.93
C SER A 292 9.11 -14.56 -0.90
N ILE A 293 8.16 -15.02 -0.08
CA ILE A 293 7.60 -14.20 1.00
C ILE A 293 8.64 -13.95 2.12
N VAL A 294 9.50 -14.91 2.44
CA VAL A 294 10.62 -14.69 3.37
C VAL A 294 11.58 -13.63 2.84
N ASP A 295 11.93 -13.70 1.55
CA ASP A 295 12.83 -12.73 0.91
C ASP A 295 12.22 -11.32 0.85
N ILE A 296 10.91 -11.21 0.62
CA ILE A 296 10.16 -9.95 0.74
C ILE A 296 10.32 -9.37 2.16
N ASN A 297 10.12 -10.19 3.20
CA ASN A 297 10.24 -9.74 4.58
C ASN A 297 11.64 -9.20 4.87
N LEU A 298 12.67 -9.88 4.36
CA LEU A 298 14.05 -9.42 4.47
C LEU A 298 14.24 -8.04 3.80
N GLN A 299 13.66 -7.80 2.63
CA GLN A 299 13.76 -6.48 1.97
C GLN A 299 13.04 -5.39 2.77
N CYS A 300 11.88 -5.68 3.35
CA CYS A 300 11.17 -4.75 4.24
C CYS A 300 12.03 -4.39 5.46
N ASP A 301 12.66 -5.39 6.08
CA ASP A 301 13.52 -5.19 7.26
C ASP A 301 14.80 -4.42 6.90
N SER A 302 15.43 -4.74 5.77
CA SER A 302 16.61 -4.02 5.27
C SER A 302 16.31 -2.55 4.97
N CYS A 303 15.23 -2.27 4.24
CA CYS A 303 14.85 -0.89 3.91
C CYS A 303 14.50 -0.08 5.16
N HIS A 304 13.69 -0.62 6.08
CA HIS A 304 13.31 0.08 7.31
C HIS A 304 14.45 0.16 8.34
N GLY A 305 15.47 -0.70 8.25
CA GLY A 305 16.70 -0.57 9.04
C GLY A 305 17.48 0.70 8.70
N THR A 306 17.27 1.24 7.51
CA THR A 306 18.02 2.37 6.93
C THR A 306 17.17 3.64 6.82
N TYR A 307 15.93 3.54 6.30
CA TYR A 307 15.12 4.68 5.83
C TYR A 307 13.78 4.84 6.56
N ARG A 308 13.75 4.63 7.88
CA ARG A 308 12.50 4.56 8.66
C ARG A 308 11.64 5.83 8.66
#